data_AF-A0A2M8NEW7-F1
#
_entry.id   AF-A0A2M8NEW7-F1
#
_cell.length_a   1.000
_cell.length_b   1.000
_cell.length_c   1.000
_cell.angle_alpha   90.00
_cell.angle_beta   90.00
_cell.angle_gamma   90.00
#
_symmetry.space_group_name_H-M   'P 1'
#
loop_
_entity.id
_entity.type
_entity.pdbx_description
1 polymer ?
#
loop_
_entity_poly.entity_id
_entity_poly.type
_entity_poly.pdbx_seq_one_letter_code
_entity_poly.pdbx_strand_id
1 'polypeptide(L)'
;DMNDRTTLVTDLNVFADFDPKIPSSYGDTAYLMLGNIQPALQRSVQQQMPQARLVGGDTMNFWINDFRAQLLDTIRHWDFLLINDSEARLLSGEKNLKKAAQTILGMGPKTLIVKRGEYGAMLFQRDSLF
;
A
#
# COMPACT_ATOMS: atom_id res chain seq x y z
N ASP A 1 21.10 -7.83 -8.55
CA ASP A 1 20.56 -7.65 -7.20
C ASP A 1 19.07 -7.99 -7.27
N MET A 2 18.62 -9.03 -6.58
CA MET A 2 17.24 -9.56 -6.72
C MET A 2 16.19 -8.65 -6.05
N ASN A 3 16.64 -7.53 -5.49
CA ASN A 3 15.85 -6.57 -4.74
C ASN A 3 15.60 -5.25 -5.50
N ASP A 4 16.22 -5.07 -6.66
CA ASP A 4 16.03 -3.86 -7.49
C ASP A 4 14.97 -4.14 -8.56
N ARG A 5 13.76 -3.64 -8.33
CA ARG A 5 12.69 -3.69 -9.33
C ARG A 5 12.94 -2.60 -10.37
N THR A 6 13.59 -2.96 -11.46
CA THR A 6 13.64 -2.12 -12.65
C THR A 6 12.21 -2.00 -13.22
N THR A 7 11.61 -0.81 -13.10
CA THR A 7 10.31 -0.53 -13.73
C THR A 7 10.56 -0.33 -15.23
N LEU A 8 10.50 -1.43 -15.98
CA LEU A 8 10.52 -1.44 -17.44
C LEU A 8 9.22 -0.81 -17.94
N VAL A 9 9.21 0.52 -18.12
CA VAL A 9 8.16 1.33 -18.76
C VAL A 9 6.73 1.04 -18.25
N THR A 10 6.19 1.93 -17.42
CA THR A 10 4.76 1.90 -17.09
C THR A 10 3.97 2.51 -18.26
N ASP A 11 3.57 1.70 -19.24
CA ASP A 11 2.58 2.12 -20.24
C ASP A 11 1.21 2.21 -19.57
N LEU A 12 0.95 3.36 -18.95
CA LEU A 12 -0.31 3.72 -18.30
C LEU A 12 -1.49 3.84 -19.29
N ASN A 13 -1.26 3.66 -20.59
CA ASN A 13 -2.22 3.98 -21.65
C ASN A 13 -3.58 3.29 -21.49
N VAL A 14 -3.64 2.06 -20.95
CA VAL A 14 -4.92 1.36 -20.67
C VAL A 14 -5.52 1.68 -19.29
N PHE A 15 -4.72 2.23 -18.38
CA PHE A 15 -5.13 2.56 -17.01
C PHE A 15 -5.49 4.03 -16.81
N ALA A 16 -5.11 4.91 -17.74
CA ALA A 16 -5.42 6.34 -17.68
C ALA A 16 -6.94 6.60 -17.64
N ASP A 17 -7.71 5.82 -18.41
CA ASP A 17 -9.18 5.93 -18.49
C ASP A 17 -9.90 4.76 -17.78
N PHE A 18 -9.19 3.99 -16.96
CA PHE A 18 -9.78 2.81 -16.31
C PHE A 18 -10.69 3.23 -15.15
N ASP A 19 -11.99 3.02 -15.33
CA ASP A 19 -13.03 3.20 -14.30
C ASP A 19 -13.48 1.81 -13.78
N PRO A 20 -12.92 1.31 -12.66
CA PRO A 20 -13.25 0.00 -12.14
C PRO A 20 -14.70 -0.02 -11.66
N LYS A 21 -15.52 -0.92 -12.22
CA LYS A 21 -16.89 -1.18 -11.75
C LYS A 21 -16.93 -2.53 -11.07
N ILE A 22 -17.04 -2.53 -9.74
CA ILE A 22 -17.10 -3.76 -8.96
C ILE A 22 -18.51 -4.38 -9.10
N PRO A 23 -18.64 -5.63 -9.57
CA PRO A 23 -19.94 -6.27 -9.69
C PRO A 23 -20.62 -6.40 -8.32
N SER A 24 -21.95 -6.28 -8.28
CA SER A 24 -22.72 -6.41 -7.03
C SER A 24 -22.52 -7.76 -6.32
N SER A 25 -22.21 -8.82 -7.07
CA SER A 25 -21.90 -10.15 -6.54
C SER A 25 -20.60 -10.22 -5.72
N TYR A 26 -19.80 -9.15 -5.71
CA TYR A 26 -18.57 -9.05 -4.92
C TYR A 26 -18.78 -8.16 -3.67
N GLY A 27 -19.93 -7.51 -3.53
CA GLY A 27 -20.19 -6.50 -2.50
C GLY A 27 -20.21 -7.03 -1.07
N ASP A 28 -20.34 -8.33 -0.87
CA ASP A 28 -20.30 -9.02 0.43
C ASP A 28 -18.92 -9.61 0.78
N THR A 29 -17.90 -9.36 -0.05
CA THR A 29 -16.54 -9.86 0.18
C THR A 29 -15.96 -9.27 1.47
N ALA A 30 -15.54 -10.13 2.40
CA ALA A 30 -15.02 -9.72 3.69
C ALA A 30 -13.58 -9.16 3.65
N TYR A 31 -12.81 -9.44 2.59
CA TYR A 31 -11.38 -9.11 2.49
C TYR A 31 -11.10 -8.39 1.17
N LEU A 32 -10.45 -7.23 1.25
CA LEU A 32 -10.07 -6.43 0.09
C LEU A 32 -8.54 -6.25 0.05
N MET A 33 -7.91 -6.81 -0.97
CA MET A 33 -6.49 -6.62 -1.27
C MET A 33 -6.32 -5.65 -2.44
N LEU A 34 -5.83 -4.44 -2.16
CA LEU A 34 -5.58 -3.38 -3.13
C LEU A 34 -4.15 -3.49 -3.65
N GLY A 35 -3.98 -4.22 -4.75
CA GLY A 35 -2.68 -4.36 -5.41
C GLY A 35 -2.16 -3.04 -5.99
N ASN A 36 -0.85 -2.96 -6.16
CA ASN A 36 -0.11 -1.79 -6.62
C ASN A 36 -0.63 -1.25 -7.96
N ILE A 37 -1.29 -0.10 -7.89
CA ILE A 37 -1.80 0.70 -9.02
C ILE A 37 -1.95 2.15 -8.54
N GLN A 38 -2.39 3.08 -9.40
CA GLN A 38 -2.65 4.48 -9.03
C GLN A 38 -3.45 4.58 -7.72
N PRO A 39 -3.00 5.37 -6.72
CA PRO A 39 -3.67 5.46 -5.43
C PRO A 39 -5.15 5.88 -5.50
N ALA A 40 -5.50 6.72 -6.48
CA ALA A 40 -6.89 7.13 -6.73
C ALA A 40 -7.78 5.95 -7.14
N LEU A 41 -7.27 5.02 -7.97
CA LEU A 41 -7.99 3.81 -8.36
C LEU A 41 -8.16 2.87 -7.17
N GLN A 42 -7.12 2.67 -6.36
CA GLN A 42 -7.20 1.88 -5.13
C GLN A 42 -8.29 2.43 -4.19
N ARG A 43 -8.36 3.76 -4.03
CA ARG A 43 -9.39 4.43 -3.23
C ARG A 43 -10.79 4.26 -3.82
N SER A 44 -10.95 4.39 -5.14
CA SER A 44 -12.23 4.19 -5.81
C SER A 44 -12.78 2.77 -5.58
N VAL A 45 -11.92 1.75 -5.72
CA VAL A 45 -12.30 0.35 -5.45
C VAL A 45 -12.69 0.17 -3.99
N GLN A 46 -11.93 0.72 -3.03
CA GLN A 46 -12.27 0.66 -1.61
C GLN A 46 -13.65 1.25 -1.31
N GLN A 47 -13.99 2.40 -1.92
CA GLN A 47 -15.28 3.07 -1.72
C GLN A 47 -16.46 2.26 -2.27
N GLN A 48 -16.24 1.43 -3.29
CA GLN A 48 -17.25 0.54 -3.86
C GLN A 48 -17.47 -0.74 -3.01
N MET A 49 -16.63 -1.00 -2.01
CA MET A 49 -16.69 -2.22 -1.18
C MET A 49 -16.82 -1.91 0.33
N PRO A 50 -17.88 -1.21 0.78
CA PRO A 50 -18.01 -0.74 2.16
C PRO A 50 -18.18 -1.85 3.21
N GLN A 51 -18.47 -3.10 2.79
CA GLN A 51 -18.62 -4.25 3.70
C GLN A 51 -17.31 -5.01 3.97
N ALA A 52 -16.20 -4.63 3.32
CA ALA A 52 -14.92 -5.25 3.55
C ALA A 52 -14.48 -5.04 5.01
N ARG A 53 -14.23 -6.16 5.71
CA ARG A 53 -13.85 -6.18 7.13
C ARG A 53 -12.35 -6.01 7.34
N LEU A 54 -11.57 -6.32 6.30
CA LEU A 54 -10.13 -6.12 6.27
C LEU A 54 -9.75 -5.55 4.90
N VAL A 55 -9.14 -4.37 4.90
CA VAL A 55 -8.69 -3.66 3.71
C VAL A 55 -7.20 -3.41 3.81
N GLY A 56 -6.44 -3.75 2.79
CA GLY A 56 -5.02 -3.42 2.75
C GLY A 56 -4.41 -3.76 1.41
N GLY A 57 -3.13 -3.53 1.26
CA GLY A 57 -2.52 -3.64 -0.05
C GLY A 57 -1.05 -3.30 -0.08
N ASP A 58 -0.53 -3.14 -1.30
CA ASP A 58 0.81 -2.68 -1.55
C ASP A 58 0.82 -1.44 -2.47
N THR A 59 2.01 -0.85 -2.58
CA THR A 59 2.28 0.31 -3.43
C THR A 59 3.69 0.15 -4.01
N MET A 60 4.23 1.19 -4.64
CA MET A 60 5.59 1.20 -5.16
C MET A 60 6.21 2.59 -5.07
N ASN A 61 7.52 2.66 -5.22
CA ASN A 61 8.30 3.91 -5.26
C ASN A 61 7.71 4.99 -6.20
N PHE A 62 7.22 4.63 -7.38
CA PHE A 62 6.59 5.58 -8.33
C PHE A 62 5.41 6.34 -7.70
N TRP A 63 4.48 5.63 -7.05
CA TRP A 63 3.34 6.28 -6.38
C TRP A 63 3.75 7.07 -5.14
N ILE A 64 4.78 6.60 -4.43
CA ILE A 64 5.32 7.30 -3.25
C ILE A 64 5.94 8.64 -3.63
N ASN A 65 6.64 8.71 -4.78
CA ASN A 65 7.31 9.92 -5.26
C ASN A 65 6.34 10.88 -5.94
N ASP A 66 5.58 10.39 -6.92
CA ASP A 66 4.87 11.26 -7.86
C ASP A 66 3.41 11.50 -7.45
N PHE A 67 2.84 10.63 -6.61
CA PHE A 67 1.44 10.68 -6.19
C PHE A 67 1.27 10.63 -4.66
N ARG A 68 2.27 11.15 -3.93
CA ARG A 68 2.37 11.05 -2.47
C ARG A 68 1.08 11.45 -1.74
N ALA A 69 0.50 12.61 -2.08
CA ALA A 69 -0.70 13.10 -1.41
C ALA A 69 -1.88 12.12 -1.55
N GLN A 70 -2.10 11.63 -2.77
CA GLN A 70 -3.16 10.64 -3.04
C GLN A 70 -2.88 9.34 -2.31
N LEU A 71 -1.63 8.87 -2.29
CA LEU A 71 -1.23 7.68 -1.55
C LEU A 71 -1.53 7.81 -0.05
N LEU A 72 -1.14 8.93 0.57
CA LEU A 72 -1.38 9.17 2.00
C LEU A 72 -2.88 9.20 2.32
N ASP A 73 -3.69 9.80 1.46
CA ASP A 73 -5.15 9.81 1.65
C ASP A 73 -5.75 8.41 1.47
N THR A 74 -5.24 7.61 0.54
CA THR A 74 -5.68 6.22 0.32
C THR A 74 -5.33 5.32 1.50
N ILE A 75 -4.06 5.26 1.90
CA ILE A 75 -3.61 4.32 2.94
C ILE A 75 -4.11 4.67 4.34
N ARG A 76 -4.58 5.91 4.56
CA ARG A 76 -5.11 6.36 5.86
C ARG A 76 -6.22 5.46 6.39
N HIS A 77 -6.98 4.83 5.49
CA HIS A 77 -8.14 4.00 5.80
C HIS A 77 -7.86 2.50 5.70
N TRP A 78 -6.59 2.08 5.65
CA TRP A 78 -6.23 0.67 5.50
C TRP A 78 -5.95 0.01 6.86
N ASP A 79 -6.29 -1.27 6.95
CA ASP A 79 -5.93 -2.13 8.08
C ASP A 79 -4.48 -2.60 7.99
N PHE A 80 -3.96 -2.81 6.78
CA PHE A 80 -2.56 -3.14 6.58
C PHE A 80 -1.94 -2.53 5.33
N LEU A 81 -0.64 -2.24 5.42
CA LEU A 81 0.20 -1.84 4.29
C LEU A 81 1.37 -2.81 4.16
N LEU A 82 1.63 -3.28 2.94
CA LEU A 82 2.71 -4.20 2.60
C LEU A 82 3.70 -3.51 1.65
N ILE A 83 4.94 -3.31 2.10
CA ILE A 83 5.99 -2.64 1.32
C ILE A 83 7.36 -3.26 1.61
N ASN A 84 8.38 -2.93 0.84
CA ASN A 84 9.76 -3.32 1.14
C ASN A 84 10.50 -2.27 2.02
N ASP A 85 11.71 -2.61 2.49
CA ASP A 85 12.53 -1.73 3.34
C ASP A 85 12.86 -0.38 2.67
N SER A 86 13.14 -0.37 1.36
CA SER A 86 13.44 0.85 0.61
C SER A 86 12.22 1.76 0.49
N GLU A 87 11.04 1.19 0.22
CA GLU A 87 9.76 1.89 0.18
C GLU A 87 9.36 2.41 1.56
N ALA A 88 9.62 1.65 2.64
CA ALA A 88 9.36 2.11 3.99
C ALA A 88 10.20 3.34 4.36
N ARG A 89 11.49 3.34 3.99
CA ARG A 89 12.38 4.49 4.16
C ARG A 89 11.94 5.67 3.31
N LEU A 90 11.57 5.43 2.05
CA LEU A 90 11.12 6.48 1.14
C LEU A 90 9.81 7.13 1.60
N LEU A 91 8.84 6.31 2.02
CA LEU A 91 7.54 6.78 2.48
C LEU A 91 7.67 7.59 3.78
N SER A 92 8.47 7.10 4.73
CA SER A 92 8.65 7.75 6.04
C SER A 92 9.64 8.91 6.04
N GLY A 93 10.63 8.92 5.15
CA GLY A 93 11.80 9.81 5.23
C GLY A 93 12.84 9.37 6.27
N GLU A 94 12.64 8.24 6.93
CA GLU A 94 13.48 7.77 8.04
C GLU A 94 14.51 6.73 7.59
N LYS A 95 15.75 6.85 8.10
CA LYS A 95 16.81 5.86 7.89
C LYS A 95 16.74 4.68 8.86
N ASN A 96 16.01 4.78 9.96
CA ASN A 96 15.88 3.67 10.89
C ASN A 96 14.54 2.97 10.64
N LEU A 97 14.56 1.65 10.39
CA LEU A 97 13.35 0.92 10.03
C LEU A 97 12.28 0.96 11.13
N LYS A 98 12.66 0.94 12.41
CA LYS A 98 11.71 1.05 13.53
C LYS A 98 11.05 2.43 13.56
N LYS A 99 11.81 3.50 13.32
CA LYS A 99 11.27 4.87 13.20
C LYS A 99 10.42 5.04 11.94
N ALA A 100 10.83 4.43 10.82
CA ALA A 100 10.06 4.40 9.58
C ALA A 100 8.70 3.77 9.81
N ALA A 101 8.67 2.61 10.47
CA ALA A 101 7.45 1.91 10.81
C ALA A 101 6.52 2.73 11.71
N GLN A 102 7.05 3.34 12.78
CA GLN A 102 6.26 4.21 13.65
C GLN A 102 5.66 5.41 12.88
N THR A 103 6.46 6.04 12.02
CA THR A 103 6.01 7.15 11.18
C THR A 103 4.88 6.71 10.25
N ILE A 104 5.03 5.57 9.56
CA ILE A 104 4.02 5.04 8.63
C ILE A 104 2.73 4.64 9.34
N LEU A 105 2.81 3.97 10.50
CA LEU A 105 1.63 3.66 11.31
C LEU A 105 0.91 4.93 11.80
N GLY A 106 1.64 6.04 11.95
CA GLY A 106 1.10 7.38 12.19
C GLY A 106 0.36 7.99 11.00
N MET A 107 0.60 7.49 9.77
CA MET A 107 -0.10 7.95 8.56
C MET A 107 -1.50 7.33 8.42
N GLY A 108 -1.79 6.26 9.16
CA GLY A 108 -3.13 5.66 9.24
C GLY A 108 -3.18 4.12 9.23
N PRO A 109 -2.36 3.40 8.44
CA PRO A 109 -2.37 1.94 8.44
C PRO A 109 -2.25 1.37 9.86
N LYS A 110 -3.11 0.41 10.22
CA LYS A 110 -3.10 -0.21 11.56
C LYS A 110 -1.94 -1.19 11.73
N THR A 111 -1.57 -1.87 10.64
CA THR A 111 -0.48 -2.83 10.57
C THR A 111 0.43 -2.48 9.40
N LEU A 112 1.75 -2.57 9.60
CA LEU A 112 2.73 -2.43 8.53
C LEU A 112 3.53 -3.72 8.42
N ILE A 113 3.63 -4.27 7.21
CA ILE A 113 4.45 -5.44 6.92
C ILE A 113 5.58 -4.98 6.01
N VAL A 114 6.82 -5.17 6.47
CA VAL A 114 8.02 -4.78 5.71
C VAL A 114 8.75 -6.02 5.23
N LYS A 115 8.77 -6.21 3.91
CA LYS A 115 9.58 -7.23 3.24
C LYS A 115 11.05 -6.80 3.23
N ARG A 116 11.95 -7.68 3.66
CA ARG A 116 13.40 -7.45 3.73
C ARG A 116 14.20 -8.41 2.84
N GLY A 117 13.67 -8.76 1.67
CA GLY A 117 14.36 -9.67 0.73
C GLY A 117 14.76 -10.99 1.41
N GLU A 118 16.05 -11.31 1.38
CA GLU A 118 16.63 -12.50 2.01
C GLU A 118 16.51 -12.54 3.55
N TYR A 119 16.28 -11.39 4.20
CA TYR A 119 16.15 -11.29 5.66
C TYR A 119 14.71 -11.54 6.15
N GLY A 120 13.81 -12.00 5.28
CA GLY A 120 12.41 -12.32 5.61
C GLY A 120 11.50 -11.10 5.63
N ALA A 121 10.58 -11.06 6.59
CA ALA A 121 9.63 -9.96 6.76
C ALA A 121 9.47 -9.61 8.24
N MET A 122 9.08 -8.37 8.51
CA MET A 122 8.78 -7.86 9.86
C MET A 122 7.37 -7.29 9.89
N LEU A 123 6.62 -7.56 10.95
CA LEU A 123 5.27 -7.02 11.15
C LEU A 123 5.26 -6.03 12.31
N PHE A 124 4.79 -4.82 12.04
CA PHE A 124 4.70 -3.74 12.99
C PHE A 124 3.24 -3.39 13.24
N GLN A 125 2.89 -3.29 14.52
CA GLN A 125 1.66 -2.67 15.02
C GLN A 125 2.06 -1.62 16.07
N ARG A 126 1.12 -0.73 16.45
CA ARG A 126 1.43 0.41 17.33
C ARG A 126 2.16 0.00 18.63
N ASP A 127 1.80 -1.14 19.19
CA ASP A 127 2.31 -1.60 20.49
C ASP A 127 3.17 -2.87 20.41
N SER A 128 3.42 -3.40 19.21
CA SER A 128 4.09 -4.70 19.05
C SER A 128 4.88 -4.82 17.75
N LEU A 129 5.98 -5.58 17.82
CA LEU A 129 6.83 -5.97 16.71
C LEU A 129 6.96 -7.49 16.70
N PHE A 130 6.72 -8.10 15.54
CA PHE A 130 6.85 -9.54 15.29
C PHE A 130 7.77 -9.82 14.11
#